data_AF-A0A974WFN9-F1
#
_entry.id   AF-A0A974WFN9-F1
#
_cell.length_a   1.000
_cell.length_b   1.000
_cell.length_c   1.000
_cell.angle_alpha   90.00
_cell.angle_beta   90.00
_cell.angle_gamma   90.00
#
_symmetry.space_group_name_H-M   'P 1'
#
loop_
_entity.id
_entity.type
_entity.pdbx_description
1 polymer ?
#
loop_
_entity_poly.entity_id
_entity_poly.type
_entity_poly.pdbx_seq_one_letter_code
_entity_poly.pdbx_strand_id
1 'polypeptide(L)'
;MSIIVKRIFRVVAWIIGIFLLLVIGIWSFITFSPAFGNEPSGASLERIKASKNYNGKVFENLVKTEVQTPDPQNEQTMAGFIYRIFFPPDNKNPSKPLPSNKFDGNQLENGQFVWLGHSTILFKTNDKFILTDPVFNNASPVPGSVPQFEMVNRPIISDLPEKIDVVLISHDHYDHLDYEAIQELDKRVSKLFVPLGVGAHLTFWGIDEAKIEEKDWYESLSYDSINFTFTPSRHFSGRGLNNRFTTLWGSWVIQSDSLNVFFSGDSGYFDEFKKIGEQFGPFDIAFMENGAYNTNWREIHFMPEQSVQASKDLNARLMFPIHWAKFDLSVHPWKEPIKRATTAASNQNVTVVTPLIGEVFDLQHPPQRTWWDFE
;
A
#
# COMPACT_ATOMS: atom_id res chain seq x y z
N MET A 1 39.46 -23.26 -39.29
CA MET A 1 38.48 -23.35 -38.18
C MET A 1 37.48 -24.46 -38.47
N SER A 2 37.38 -25.49 -37.63
CA SER A 2 36.53 -26.66 -37.89
C SER A 2 35.04 -26.25 -37.98
N ILE A 3 34.23 -27.05 -38.68
CA ILE A 3 32.77 -26.82 -38.81
C ILE A 3 32.11 -26.68 -37.43
N ILE A 4 32.61 -27.44 -36.44
CA ILE A 4 32.16 -27.41 -35.05
C ILE A 4 32.41 -26.03 -34.43
N VAL A 5 33.61 -25.48 -34.57
CA VAL A 5 33.95 -24.16 -34.02
C VAL A 5 33.10 -23.06 -34.65
N LYS A 6 32.86 -23.10 -35.98
CA LYS A 6 31.94 -22.15 -36.66
C LYS A 6 30.48 -22.28 -36.22
N ARG A 7 30.04 -23.46 -35.76
CA ARG A 7 28.69 -23.67 -35.20
C ARG A 7 28.60 -23.11 -33.78
N ILE A 8 29.61 -23.37 -32.94
CA ILE A 8 29.70 -22.83 -31.58
C ILE A 8 29.69 -21.29 -31.61
N PHE A 9 30.52 -20.66 -32.45
CA PHE A 9 30.52 -19.19 -32.59
C PHE A 9 29.15 -18.63 -32.99
N ARG A 10 28.42 -19.32 -33.89
CA ARG A 10 27.07 -18.90 -34.27
C ARG A 10 26.09 -19.02 -33.11
N VAL A 11 26.11 -20.12 -32.37
CA VAL A 11 25.25 -20.32 -31.19
C VAL A 11 25.54 -19.26 -30.13
N VAL A 12 26.82 -19.01 -29.82
CA VAL A 12 27.22 -17.96 -28.87
C VAL A 12 26.77 -16.58 -29.35
N ALA A 13 26.95 -16.26 -30.64
CA ALA A 13 26.47 -15.00 -31.21
C ALA A 13 24.94 -14.85 -31.10
N TRP A 14 24.17 -15.92 -31.30
CA TRP A 14 22.72 -15.92 -31.09
C TRP A 14 22.34 -15.70 -29.62
N ILE A 15 23.02 -16.37 -28.69
CA ILE A 15 22.77 -16.19 -27.24
C ILE A 15 23.07 -14.74 -26.83
N ILE A 16 24.20 -14.18 -27.28
CA ILE A 16 24.55 -12.78 -27.03
C ILE A 16 23.51 -11.85 -27.66
N GLY A 17 23.09 -12.12 -28.90
CA GLY A 17 22.05 -11.34 -29.57
C GLY A 17 20.72 -11.34 -28.81
N ILE A 18 20.26 -12.50 -28.34
CA ILE A 18 19.04 -12.63 -27.54
C ILE A 18 19.20 -11.89 -26.20
N PHE A 19 20.34 -12.04 -25.54
CA PHE A 19 20.62 -11.34 -24.28
C PHE A 19 20.60 -9.82 -24.45
N LEU A 20 21.24 -9.29 -25.51
CA LEU A 20 21.22 -7.86 -25.80
C LEU A 20 19.80 -7.36 -26.11
N LEU A 21 19.01 -8.13 -26.87
CA LEU A 21 17.61 -7.78 -27.13
C LEU A 21 16.78 -7.76 -25.84
N LEU A 22 17.00 -8.70 -24.91
CA LEU A 22 16.34 -8.70 -23.61
C LEU A 22 16.74 -7.47 -22.77
N VAL A 23 18.03 -7.13 -22.71
CA VAL A 23 18.51 -5.95 -21.98
C VAL A 23 17.92 -4.66 -22.56
N ILE A 24 17.90 -4.52 -23.89
CA ILE A 24 17.30 -3.36 -24.57
C ILE A 24 15.80 -3.31 -24.31
N GLY A 25 15.10 -4.46 -24.34
CA GLY A 25 13.68 -4.55 -24.05
C GLY A 25 13.35 -4.11 -22.63
N ILE A 26 14.08 -4.63 -21.63
CA ILE A 26 13.92 -4.25 -20.21
C ILE A 26 14.23 -2.77 -20.01
N TRP A 27 15.34 -2.27 -20.57
CA TRP A 27 15.70 -0.87 -20.48
C TRP A 27 14.63 0.04 -21.11
N SER A 28 14.12 -0.32 -22.28
CA SER A 28 13.06 0.43 -22.96
C SER A 28 11.77 0.42 -22.13
N PHE A 29 11.40 -0.74 -21.57
CA PHE A 29 10.22 -0.85 -20.72
C PHE A 29 10.30 0.05 -19.48
N ILE A 30 11.43 0.02 -18.77
CA ILE A 30 11.63 0.85 -17.57
C ILE A 30 11.66 2.34 -17.93
N THR A 31 12.22 2.69 -19.09
CA THR A 31 12.40 4.07 -19.52
C THR A 31 11.11 4.70 -20.05
N PHE A 32 10.29 3.93 -20.76
CA PHE A 32 9.12 4.44 -21.48
C PHE A 32 7.78 4.08 -20.84
N SER A 33 7.74 3.14 -19.89
CA SER A 33 6.50 2.85 -19.16
C SER A 33 6.20 3.97 -18.16
N PRO A 34 5.03 4.63 -18.25
CA PRO A 34 4.69 5.73 -17.36
C PRO A 34 4.55 5.28 -15.91
N ALA A 35 4.29 3.99 -15.65
CA ALA A 35 4.09 3.45 -14.31
C ALA A 35 5.30 3.69 -13.37
N PHE A 36 6.51 3.85 -13.91
CA PHE A 36 7.72 4.14 -13.12
C PHE A 36 7.79 5.57 -12.57
N GLY A 37 6.94 6.48 -13.07
CA GLY A 37 6.90 7.87 -12.61
C GLY A 37 8.15 8.67 -13.00
N ASN A 38 8.46 9.69 -12.22
CA ASN A 38 9.62 10.57 -12.42
C ASN A 38 10.22 11.02 -11.08
N GLU A 39 11.45 11.52 -11.11
CA GLU A 39 12.20 11.95 -9.94
C GLU A 39 11.77 13.35 -9.44
N PRO A 40 11.83 13.61 -8.12
CA PRO A 40 11.57 14.94 -7.56
C PRO A 40 12.49 16.02 -8.13
N SER A 41 11.92 17.19 -8.41
CA SER A 41 12.65 18.35 -8.93
C SER A 41 12.06 19.67 -8.42
N GLY A 42 12.73 20.79 -8.72
CA GLY A 42 12.25 22.13 -8.39
C GLY A 42 11.93 22.31 -6.90
N ALA A 43 10.76 22.90 -6.61
CA ALA A 43 10.33 23.20 -5.25
C ALA A 43 10.18 21.96 -4.36
N SER A 44 9.70 20.84 -4.93
CA SER A 44 9.58 19.57 -4.21
C SER A 44 10.96 19.08 -3.74
N LEU A 45 11.96 19.08 -4.64
CA LEU A 45 13.32 18.66 -4.31
C LEU A 45 13.96 19.57 -3.25
N GLU A 46 13.72 20.87 -3.28
CA GLU A 46 14.21 21.78 -2.23
C GLU A 46 13.56 21.49 -0.86
N ARG A 47 12.28 21.13 -0.83
CA ARG A 47 11.62 20.66 0.41
C ARG A 47 12.20 19.34 0.91
N ILE A 48 12.46 18.38 0.02
CA ILE A 48 13.13 17.11 0.36
C ILE A 48 14.49 17.37 1.00
N LYS A 49 15.33 18.22 0.38
CA LYS A 49 16.66 18.57 0.92
C LYS A 49 16.60 19.28 2.28
N ALA A 50 15.50 19.97 2.58
CA ALA A 50 15.27 20.64 3.85
C ALA A 50 14.67 19.73 4.93
N SER A 51 14.20 18.54 4.57
CA SER A 51 13.65 17.56 5.53
C SER A 51 14.73 17.10 6.51
N LYS A 52 14.35 16.97 7.78
CA LYS A 52 15.23 16.42 8.82
C LYS A 52 15.52 14.92 8.63
N ASN A 53 14.66 14.24 7.87
CA ASN A 53 14.74 12.80 7.64
C ASN A 53 15.46 12.46 6.32
N TYR A 54 16.03 13.46 5.64
CA TYR A 54 16.78 13.29 4.41
C TYR A 54 18.29 13.44 4.67
N ASN A 55 19.09 12.41 4.36
CA ASN A 55 20.53 12.38 4.67
C ASN A 55 21.43 13.07 3.63
N GLY A 56 20.83 13.81 2.70
CA GLY A 56 21.51 14.41 1.54
C GLY A 56 21.47 13.55 0.27
N LYS A 57 21.07 12.27 0.36
CA LYS A 57 20.91 11.37 -0.79
C LYS A 57 19.54 10.68 -0.85
N VAL A 58 19.04 10.24 0.29
CA VAL A 58 17.79 9.50 0.43
C VAL A 58 17.12 9.81 1.77
N PHE A 59 15.85 9.47 1.90
CA PHE A 59 15.14 9.49 3.18
C PHE A 59 15.59 8.32 4.08
N GLU A 60 15.53 8.55 5.39
CA GLU A 60 15.85 7.57 6.43
C GLU A 60 14.67 7.36 7.38
N ASN A 61 14.52 6.11 7.86
CA ASN A 61 13.57 5.80 8.92
C ASN A 61 13.98 6.44 10.25
N LEU A 62 13.01 6.75 11.11
CA LEU A 62 13.28 7.27 12.47
C LEU A 62 14.07 6.29 13.36
N VAL A 63 14.05 5.02 13.00
CA VAL A 63 14.84 3.96 13.63
C VAL A 63 15.64 3.23 12.55
N LYS A 64 16.82 2.72 12.93
CA LYS A 64 17.63 1.88 12.03
C LYS A 64 16.75 0.74 11.48
N THR A 65 16.71 0.61 10.15
CA THR A 65 15.81 -0.31 9.46
C THR A 65 16.54 -1.01 8.33
N GLU A 66 16.41 -2.33 8.28
CA GLU A 66 16.95 -3.21 7.26
C GLU A 66 15.78 -3.76 6.43
N VAL A 67 15.75 -3.48 5.12
CA VAL A 67 14.71 -3.98 4.22
C VAL A 67 14.78 -5.51 4.08
N GLN A 68 15.98 -6.06 4.19
CA GLN A 68 16.21 -7.50 4.21
C GLN A 68 16.76 -7.87 5.58
N THR A 69 16.03 -8.72 6.29
CA THR A 69 16.37 -9.25 7.61
C THR A 69 16.44 -10.77 7.54
N PRO A 70 17.48 -11.36 6.94
CA PRO A 70 17.59 -12.81 6.83
C PRO A 70 17.40 -13.46 8.20
N ASP A 71 16.44 -14.38 8.30
CA ASP A 71 16.15 -15.09 9.55
C ASP A 71 17.00 -16.37 9.61
N PRO A 72 18.02 -16.47 10.50
CA PRO A 72 18.89 -17.64 10.58
C PRO A 72 18.14 -18.94 10.93
N GLN A 73 16.97 -18.83 11.57
CA GLN A 73 16.15 -19.98 11.95
C GLN A 73 15.16 -20.39 10.85
N ASN A 74 14.94 -19.51 9.87
CA ASN A 74 13.96 -19.66 8.81
C ASN A 74 14.55 -19.21 7.48
N GLU A 75 15.84 -19.52 7.24
CA GLU A 75 16.57 -19.13 6.04
C GLU A 75 15.86 -19.74 4.83
N GLN A 76 14.94 -18.97 4.25
CA GLN A 76 14.54 -19.19 2.88
C GLN A 76 15.77 -18.84 2.06
N THR A 77 16.61 -19.85 1.83
CA THR A 77 17.69 -19.76 0.86
C THR A 77 17.12 -19.19 -0.43
N MET A 78 17.92 -18.47 -1.22
CA MET A 78 17.48 -17.97 -2.53
C MET A 78 16.82 -19.09 -3.37
N ALA A 79 17.33 -20.32 -3.27
CA ALA A 79 16.74 -21.51 -3.87
C ALA A 79 15.35 -21.85 -3.29
N GLY A 80 15.16 -21.78 -1.98
CA GLY A 80 13.87 -22.00 -1.32
C GLY A 80 12.83 -20.92 -1.66
N PHE A 81 13.24 -19.66 -1.77
CA PHE A 81 12.37 -18.57 -2.23
C PHE A 81 11.93 -18.79 -3.68
N ILE A 82 12.89 -19.07 -4.58
CA ILE A 82 12.61 -19.41 -5.99
C ILE A 82 11.69 -20.64 -6.07
N TYR A 83 11.94 -21.67 -5.27
CA TYR A 83 11.09 -22.86 -5.22
C TYR A 83 9.65 -22.50 -4.86
N ARG A 84 9.42 -21.65 -3.85
CA ARG A 84 8.06 -21.22 -3.46
C ARG A 84 7.38 -20.33 -4.51
N ILE A 85 8.13 -19.65 -5.36
CA ILE A 85 7.58 -18.92 -6.52
C ILE A 85 7.04 -19.91 -7.56
N PHE A 86 7.82 -20.94 -7.90
CA PHE A 86 7.42 -21.94 -8.92
C PHE A 86 6.47 -23.03 -8.39
N PHE A 87 6.51 -23.29 -7.09
CA PHE A 87 5.73 -24.30 -6.38
C PHE A 87 5.12 -23.65 -5.12
N PRO A 88 4.14 -22.75 -5.28
CA PRO A 88 3.48 -22.10 -4.17
C PRO A 88 2.78 -23.13 -3.27
N PRO A 89 2.70 -22.89 -1.95
CA PRO A 89 1.94 -23.75 -1.05
C PRO A 89 0.47 -23.81 -1.44
N ASP A 90 -0.20 -24.91 -1.09
CA ASP A 90 -1.65 -25.01 -1.20
C ASP A 90 -2.32 -23.87 -0.43
N ASN A 91 -3.40 -23.31 -0.99
CA ASN A 91 -4.13 -22.16 -0.46
C ASN A 91 -3.31 -20.85 -0.44
N LYS A 92 -2.22 -20.74 -1.22
CA LYS A 92 -1.55 -19.45 -1.44
C LYS A 92 -2.55 -18.38 -1.89
N ASN A 93 -3.36 -18.72 -2.89
CA ASN A 93 -4.41 -17.88 -3.45
C ASN A 93 -5.80 -18.50 -3.21
N PRO A 94 -6.88 -17.68 -3.24
CA PRO A 94 -8.25 -18.20 -3.15
C PRO A 94 -8.55 -19.20 -4.27
N SER A 95 -9.23 -20.29 -3.92
CA SER A 95 -9.66 -21.33 -4.89
C SER A 95 -10.98 -20.99 -5.58
N LYS A 96 -11.74 -20.07 -5.00
CA LYS A 96 -13.01 -19.52 -5.51
C LYS A 96 -12.97 -17.99 -5.44
N PRO A 97 -13.76 -17.28 -6.26
CA PRO A 97 -13.90 -15.84 -6.13
C PRO A 97 -14.27 -15.43 -4.71
N LEU A 98 -13.58 -14.43 -4.17
CA LEU A 98 -13.83 -13.91 -2.83
C LEU A 98 -15.27 -13.39 -2.70
N PRO A 99 -15.97 -13.66 -1.58
CA PRO A 99 -17.27 -13.06 -1.33
C PRO A 99 -17.12 -11.55 -1.19
N SER A 100 -17.91 -10.80 -1.95
CA SER A 100 -17.91 -9.35 -1.93
C SER A 100 -19.28 -8.81 -2.29
N ASN A 101 -19.56 -7.59 -1.86
CA ASN A 101 -20.81 -6.88 -2.14
C ASN A 101 -20.61 -5.88 -3.27
N LYS A 102 -21.65 -5.68 -4.06
CA LYS A 102 -21.75 -4.50 -4.92
C LYS A 102 -22.09 -3.30 -4.04
N PHE A 103 -21.50 -2.14 -4.33
CA PHE A 103 -21.82 -0.89 -3.65
C PHE A 103 -22.03 0.24 -4.67
N ASP A 104 -22.66 1.33 -4.22
CA ASP A 104 -22.80 2.59 -4.94
C ASP A 104 -22.26 3.70 -4.05
N GLY A 105 -21.09 4.24 -4.39
CA GLY A 105 -20.38 5.24 -3.62
C GLY A 105 -21.14 6.56 -3.46
N ASN A 106 -22.11 6.85 -4.33
CA ASN A 106 -22.96 8.04 -4.19
C ASN A 106 -23.95 7.94 -3.01
N GLN A 107 -24.22 6.72 -2.54
CA GLN A 107 -25.14 6.46 -1.43
C GLN A 107 -24.45 6.43 -0.07
N LEU A 108 -23.13 6.61 -0.01
CA LEU A 108 -22.38 6.58 1.25
C LEU A 108 -22.73 7.81 2.10
N GLU A 109 -23.15 7.58 3.33
CA GLU A 109 -23.53 8.61 4.31
C GLU A 109 -22.36 8.98 5.22
N ASN A 110 -22.46 10.12 5.92
CA ASN A 110 -21.43 10.53 6.88
C ASN A 110 -21.26 9.50 8.00
N GLY A 111 -20.02 9.19 8.35
CA GLY A 111 -19.66 8.17 9.34
C GLY A 111 -19.69 6.74 8.80
N GLN A 112 -19.97 6.56 7.51
CA GLN A 112 -19.91 5.25 6.85
C GLN A 112 -18.60 5.05 6.09
N PHE A 113 -18.22 3.78 6.00
CA PHE A 113 -16.99 3.29 5.39
C PHE A 113 -17.33 2.16 4.42
N VAL A 114 -16.52 1.99 3.40
CA VAL A 114 -16.51 0.81 2.54
C VAL A 114 -15.08 0.43 2.20
N TRP A 115 -14.76 -0.85 2.38
CA TRP A 115 -13.44 -1.38 2.04
C TRP A 115 -13.44 -1.93 0.62
N LEU A 116 -12.50 -1.46 -0.20
CA LEU A 116 -12.39 -1.81 -1.63
C LEU A 116 -11.25 -2.80 -1.89
N GLY A 117 -10.80 -3.48 -0.83
CA GLY A 117 -9.71 -4.45 -0.82
C GLY A 117 -8.33 -3.80 -0.65
N HIS A 118 -7.37 -4.59 -0.15
CA HIS A 118 -6.01 -4.12 0.16
C HIS A 118 -6.04 -2.93 1.13
N SER A 119 -5.37 -1.84 0.79
CA SER A 119 -5.31 -0.59 1.56
C SER A 119 -6.27 0.50 1.04
N THR A 120 -7.18 0.13 0.12
CA THR A 120 -8.14 1.05 -0.46
C THR A 120 -9.44 1.10 0.35
N ILE A 121 -9.70 2.23 1.00
CA ILE A 121 -10.91 2.49 1.78
C ILE A 121 -11.53 3.79 1.31
N LEU A 122 -12.83 3.77 1.05
CA LEU A 122 -13.63 4.98 0.85
C LEU A 122 -14.45 5.21 2.12
N PHE A 123 -14.44 6.43 2.62
CA PHE A 123 -15.31 6.82 3.72
C PHE A 123 -15.76 8.26 3.59
N LYS A 124 -16.84 8.60 4.29
CA LYS A 124 -17.40 9.95 4.27
C LYS A 124 -17.44 10.54 5.67
N THR A 125 -16.90 11.73 5.84
CA THR A 125 -17.01 12.50 7.09
C THR A 125 -17.14 13.98 6.76
N ASN A 126 -17.93 14.70 7.55
CA ASN A 126 -18.25 16.12 7.35
C ASN A 126 -18.62 16.45 5.88
N ASP A 127 -19.43 15.59 5.26
CA ASP A 127 -19.87 15.67 3.85
C ASP A 127 -18.75 15.58 2.81
N LYS A 128 -17.57 15.07 3.19
CA LYS A 128 -16.41 14.87 2.30
C LYS A 128 -16.10 13.41 2.11
N PHE A 129 -15.85 13.04 0.85
CA PHE A 129 -15.37 11.72 0.49
C PHE A 129 -13.86 11.66 0.56
N ILE A 130 -13.35 10.71 1.34
CA ILE A 130 -11.92 10.45 1.50
C ILE A 130 -11.61 9.04 1.01
N LEU A 131 -10.60 8.91 0.16
CA LEU A 131 -10.14 7.66 -0.43
C LEU A 131 -8.66 7.44 -0.10
N THR A 132 -8.31 6.27 0.43
CA THR A 132 -6.92 5.91 0.73
C THR A 132 -6.35 5.01 -0.36
N ASP A 133 -5.07 5.17 -0.72
CA ASP A 133 -4.26 4.28 -1.58
C ASP A 133 -5.08 3.57 -2.67
N PRO A 134 -5.62 4.31 -3.66
CA PRO A 134 -6.60 3.79 -4.61
C PRO A 134 -5.92 2.89 -5.65
N VAL A 135 -6.01 1.58 -5.43
CA VAL A 135 -5.47 0.58 -6.35
C VAL A 135 -6.59 -0.28 -6.89
N PHE A 136 -6.79 -0.24 -8.21
CA PHE A 136 -7.89 -0.92 -8.89
C PHE A 136 -7.41 -1.83 -10.02
N ASN A 137 -6.09 -1.86 -10.27
CA ASN A 137 -5.50 -2.62 -11.37
C ASN A 137 -4.49 -3.65 -10.83
N ASN A 138 -3.21 -3.47 -11.11
CA ASN A 138 -2.14 -4.44 -10.90
C ASN A 138 -1.12 -3.91 -9.89
N ALA A 139 -0.70 -4.75 -8.95
CA ALA A 139 0.27 -4.41 -7.91
C ALA A 139 1.73 -4.47 -8.38
N SER A 140 1.99 -4.14 -9.65
CA SER A 140 3.32 -4.23 -10.28
C SER A 140 3.40 -3.36 -11.53
N PRO A 141 4.59 -2.90 -11.96
CA PRO A 141 4.73 -2.16 -13.21
C PRO A 141 4.45 -3.03 -14.43
N VAL A 142 4.58 -4.36 -14.31
CA VAL A 142 4.39 -5.30 -15.42
C VAL A 142 2.92 -5.74 -15.43
N PRO A 143 2.13 -5.41 -16.47
CA PRO A 143 0.71 -5.77 -16.50
C PRO A 143 0.47 -7.27 -16.31
N GLY A 144 -0.41 -7.62 -15.37
CA GLY A 144 -0.83 -8.99 -15.09
C GLY A 144 0.16 -9.85 -14.31
N SER A 145 1.30 -9.31 -13.85
CA SER A 145 2.26 -10.06 -13.03
C SER A 145 1.82 -10.24 -11.58
N VAL A 146 1.06 -9.29 -11.03
CA VAL A 146 0.48 -9.35 -9.68
C VAL A 146 -0.98 -8.89 -9.77
N PRO A 147 -1.85 -9.71 -10.39
CA PRO A 147 -3.25 -9.37 -10.58
C PRO A 147 -4.02 -9.46 -9.26
N GLN A 148 -5.17 -8.80 -9.22
CA GLN A 148 -6.11 -8.97 -8.11
C GLN A 148 -6.67 -10.39 -8.08
N PHE A 149 -6.96 -10.88 -6.88
CA PHE A 149 -7.80 -12.05 -6.69
C PHE A 149 -9.17 -11.87 -7.37
N GLU A 150 -9.76 -12.97 -7.79
CA GLU A 150 -11.14 -12.96 -8.28
C GLU A 150 -12.11 -12.65 -7.14
N MET A 151 -13.15 -11.87 -7.42
CA MET A 151 -14.17 -11.46 -6.46
C MET A 151 -15.54 -11.58 -7.13
N VAL A 152 -16.58 -11.92 -6.36
CA VAL A 152 -17.95 -12.04 -6.89
C VAL A 152 -18.45 -10.71 -7.46
N ASN A 153 -18.23 -9.63 -6.73
CA ASN A 153 -18.47 -8.25 -7.12
C ASN A 153 -17.17 -7.45 -6.93
N ARG A 154 -16.32 -7.38 -7.96
CA ARG A 154 -15.06 -6.62 -7.90
C ARG A 154 -15.36 -5.12 -7.89
N PRO A 155 -14.88 -4.35 -6.90
CA PRO A 155 -14.95 -2.89 -6.93
C PRO A 155 -14.25 -2.32 -8.15
N ILE A 156 -14.90 -1.38 -8.84
CA ILE A 156 -14.34 -0.62 -9.96
C ILE A 156 -14.49 0.87 -9.73
N ILE A 157 -13.72 1.69 -10.44
CA ILE A 157 -13.72 3.15 -10.25
C ILE A 157 -15.09 3.77 -10.54
N SER A 158 -15.91 3.16 -11.40
CA SER A 158 -17.29 3.63 -11.61
C SER A 158 -18.23 3.41 -10.43
N ASP A 159 -17.87 2.56 -9.45
CA ASP A 159 -18.65 2.39 -8.23
C ASP A 159 -18.39 3.52 -7.22
N LEU A 160 -17.32 4.31 -7.38
CA LEU A 160 -16.98 5.45 -6.52
C LEU A 160 -17.93 6.63 -6.75
N PRO A 161 -18.08 7.54 -5.77
CA PRO A 161 -18.86 8.75 -5.94
C PRO A 161 -18.38 9.60 -7.13
N GLU A 162 -19.27 10.41 -7.69
CA GLU A 162 -18.93 11.33 -8.80
C GLU A 162 -17.78 12.29 -8.44
N LYS A 163 -17.69 12.66 -7.15
CA LYS A 163 -16.65 13.53 -6.60
C LYS A 163 -15.99 12.87 -5.41
N ILE A 164 -14.66 12.91 -5.38
CA ILE A 164 -13.81 12.55 -4.25
C ILE A 164 -13.10 13.84 -3.81
N ASP A 165 -13.28 14.22 -2.55
CA ASP A 165 -12.71 15.47 -2.04
C ASP A 165 -11.20 15.31 -1.81
N VAL A 166 -10.79 14.20 -1.20
CA VAL A 166 -9.38 13.95 -0.85
C VAL A 166 -8.99 12.51 -1.17
N VAL A 167 -7.89 12.33 -1.91
CA VAL A 167 -7.15 11.08 -1.99
C VAL A 167 -5.91 11.17 -1.11
N LEU A 168 -5.70 10.17 -0.26
CA LEU A 168 -4.53 10.04 0.60
C LEU A 168 -3.63 8.95 0.04
N ILE A 169 -2.35 9.26 -0.17
CA ILE A 169 -1.32 8.30 -0.57
C ILE A 169 -0.35 8.09 0.59
N SER A 170 -0.09 6.84 0.99
CA SER A 170 0.88 6.52 2.03
C SER A 170 2.33 6.52 1.53
N HIS A 171 2.57 5.96 0.35
CA HIS A 171 3.88 5.83 -0.29
C HIS A 171 3.75 5.45 -1.77
N ASP A 172 4.88 5.33 -2.48
CA ASP A 172 4.92 5.20 -3.94
C ASP A 172 4.99 3.76 -4.46
N HIS A 173 4.78 2.71 -3.67
CA HIS A 173 4.77 1.34 -4.21
C HIS A 173 3.55 1.09 -5.11
N TYR A 174 3.67 0.10 -6.00
CA TYR A 174 2.69 -0.15 -7.06
C TYR A 174 1.31 -0.59 -6.55
N ASP A 175 1.27 -1.20 -5.38
CA ASP A 175 0.06 -1.65 -4.70
C ASP A 175 -0.56 -0.59 -3.76
N HIS A 176 0.03 0.61 -3.72
CA HIS A 176 -0.51 1.78 -3.02
C HIS A 176 -0.70 3.01 -3.92
N LEU A 177 0.08 3.10 -5.00
CA LEU A 177 0.03 4.16 -6.01
C LEU A 177 -0.08 3.54 -7.42
N ASP A 178 -1.32 3.37 -7.85
CA ASP A 178 -1.69 2.78 -9.14
C ASP A 178 -1.83 3.87 -10.21
N TYR A 179 -0.92 3.85 -11.19
CA TYR A 179 -0.89 4.82 -12.29
C TYR A 179 -2.22 4.89 -13.05
N GLU A 180 -2.79 3.73 -13.39
CA GLU A 180 -4.02 3.65 -14.19
C GLU A 180 -5.20 4.18 -13.39
N ALA A 181 -5.28 3.83 -12.10
CA ALA A 181 -6.33 4.34 -11.22
C ALA A 181 -6.23 5.86 -11.03
N ILE A 182 -5.04 6.41 -10.82
CA ILE A 182 -4.84 7.86 -10.68
C ILE A 182 -5.27 8.61 -11.95
N GLN A 183 -4.95 8.09 -13.13
CA GLN A 183 -5.38 8.69 -14.40
C GLN A 183 -6.90 8.69 -14.56
N GLU A 184 -7.58 7.60 -14.22
CA GLU A 184 -9.04 7.51 -14.32
C GLU A 184 -9.74 8.40 -13.25
N LEU A 185 -9.12 8.54 -12.08
CA LEU A 185 -9.65 9.32 -10.96
C LEU A 185 -9.43 10.83 -11.09
N ASP A 186 -8.47 11.30 -11.90
CA ASP A 186 -8.06 12.71 -11.95
C ASP A 186 -9.25 13.69 -12.01
N LYS A 187 -10.24 13.42 -12.86
CA LYS A 187 -11.40 14.31 -13.03
C LYS A 187 -12.37 14.31 -11.85
N ARG A 188 -12.35 13.28 -11.00
CA ARG A 188 -13.22 13.12 -9.83
C ARG A 188 -12.58 13.66 -8.56
N VAL A 189 -11.25 13.71 -8.51
CA VAL A 189 -10.48 14.05 -7.31
C VAL A 189 -10.21 15.55 -7.23
N SER A 190 -10.52 16.13 -6.07
CA SER A 190 -10.28 17.56 -5.81
C SER A 190 -8.86 17.82 -5.31
N LYS A 191 -8.36 16.98 -4.40
CA LYS A 191 -7.00 17.07 -3.85
C LYS A 191 -6.36 15.69 -3.67
N LEU A 192 -5.05 15.62 -3.87
CA LEU A 192 -4.20 14.47 -3.54
C LEU A 192 -3.21 14.90 -2.47
N PHE A 193 -3.29 14.29 -1.29
CA PHE A 193 -2.33 14.51 -0.21
C PHE A 193 -1.35 13.34 -0.21
N VAL A 194 -0.07 13.66 -0.40
CA VAL A 194 0.96 12.66 -0.69
C VAL A 194 2.23 12.93 0.11
N PRO A 195 3.11 11.94 0.28
CA PRO A 195 4.41 12.14 0.90
C PRO A 195 5.32 13.02 0.02
N LEU A 196 6.30 13.69 0.63
CA LEU A 196 7.35 14.41 -0.10
C LEU A 196 7.98 13.55 -1.22
N GLY A 197 8.08 14.11 -2.42
CA GLY A 197 8.65 13.49 -3.61
C GLY A 197 7.66 12.70 -4.46
N VAL A 198 6.54 12.22 -3.89
CA VAL A 198 5.52 11.48 -4.66
C VAL A 198 4.80 12.39 -5.66
N GLY A 199 4.73 13.70 -5.39
CA GLY A 199 4.15 14.67 -6.32
C GLY A 199 4.82 14.66 -7.69
N ALA A 200 6.10 14.31 -7.77
CA ALA A 200 6.83 14.23 -9.03
C ALA A 200 6.26 13.18 -10.00
N HIS A 201 5.79 12.04 -9.46
CA HIS A 201 5.12 11.02 -10.26
C HIS A 201 3.78 11.54 -10.79
N LEU A 202 2.99 12.17 -9.92
CA LEU A 202 1.67 12.71 -10.26
C LEU A 202 1.74 13.80 -11.33
N THR A 203 2.65 14.77 -11.17
CA THR A 203 2.89 15.83 -12.15
C THR A 203 3.37 15.24 -13.48
N PHE A 204 4.25 14.25 -13.46
CA PHE A 204 4.70 13.55 -14.67
C PHE A 204 3.55 12.82 -15.39
N TRP A 205 2.59 12.28 -14.63
CA TRP A 205 1.37 11.69 -15.17
C TRP A 205 0.34 12.73 -15.65
N GLY A 206 0.62 14.03 -15.53
CA GLY A 206 -0.23 15.11 -16.01
C GLY A 206 -1.31 15.54 -15.02
N ILE A 207 -1.22 15.14 -13.75
CA ILE A 207 -2.09 15.66 -12.69
C ILE A 207 -1.71 17.13 -12.44
N ASP A 208 -2.72 17.99 -12.36
CA ASP A 208 -2.54 19.41 -12.07
C ASP A 208 -1.84 19.60 -10.71
N GLU A 209 -0.70 20.31 -10.71
CA GLU A 209 0.06 20.62 -9.50
C GLU A 209 -0.80 21.30 -8.42
N ALA A 210 -1.81 22.07 -8.81
CA ALA A 210 -2.73 22.70 -7.87
C ALA A 210 -3.57 21.71 -7.06
N LYS A 211 -3.68 20.45 -7.50
CA LYS A 211 -4.36 19.37 -6.75
C LYS A 211 -3.44 18.69 -5.75
N ILE A 212 -2.12 18.81 -5.89
CA ILE A 212 -1.13 18.00 -5.16
C ILE A 212 -0.63 18.77 -3.94
N GLU A 213 -0.74 18.16 -2.76
CA GLU A 213 -0.15 18.68 -1.52
C GLU A 213 0.82 17.64 -0.95
N GLU A 214 2.13 17.94 -1.03
CA GLU A 214 3.15 17.06 -0.45
C GLU A 214 3.39 17.35 1.03
N LYS A 215 3.57 16.31 1.84
CA LYS A 215 3.80 16.43 3.29
C LYS A 215 5.03 15.66 3.76
N ASP A 216 5.80 16.29 4.65
CA ASP A 216 6.79 15.63 5.49
C ASP A 216 6.12 15.08 6.77
N TRP A 217 6.80 14.21 7.50
CA TRP A 217 6.29 13.72 8.78
C TRP A 217 6.03 14.86 9.77
N TYR A 218 4.89 14.73 10.44
CA TYR A 218 4.29 15.71 11.35
C TYR A 218 3.93 17.05 10.73
N GLU A 219 3.94 17.18 9.39
CA GLU A 219 3.24 18.26 8.73
C GLU A 219 1.75 17.96 8.63
N SER A 220 0.95 19.00 8.89
CA SER A 220 -0.50 18.94 8.78
C SER A 220 -0.99 19.83 7.64
N LEU A 221 -2.23 19.60 7.24
CA LEU A 221 -3.03 20.51 6.44
C LEU A 221 -4.51 20.31 6.77
N SER A 222 -5.35 21.23 6.31
CA SER A 222 -6.80 21.13 6.46
C SER A 222 -7.46 21.19 5.09
N TYR A 223 -8.53 20.41 4.92
CA TYR A 223 -9.47 20.54 3.82
C TYR A 223 -10.86 20.76 4.43
N ASP A 224 -11.40 21.96 4.25
CA ASP A 224 -12.57 22.44 4.99
C ASP A 224 -12.41 22.23 6.51
N SER A 225 -13.26 21.41 7.14
CA SER A 225 -13.24 21.15 8.59
C SER A 225 -12.49 19.87 8.98
N ILE A 226 -11.70 19.28 8.07
CA ILE A 226 -10.99 18.03 8.30
C ILE A 226 -9.49 18.29 8.29
N ASN A 227 -8.82 17.91 9.37
CA ASN A 227 -7.38 17.98 9.52
C ASN A 227 -6.73 16.66 9.12
N PHE A 228 -5.65 16.77 8.37
CA PHE A 228 -4.84 15.65 7.92
C PHE A 228 -3.42 15.90 8.41
N THR A 229 -2.84 14.93 9.10
CA THR A 229 -1.42 14.97 9.50
C THR A 229 -0.73 13.75 8.94
N PHE A 230 0.36 13.97 8.21
CA PHE A 230 1.18 12.88 7.73
C PHE A 230 2.12 12.44 8.85
N THR A 231 2.09 11.18 9.26
CA THR A 231 2.86 10.65 10.38
C THR A 231 3.87 9.59 9.94
N PRO A 232 4.93 9.32 10.72
CA PRO A 232 5.92 8.34 10.34
C PRO A 232 5.36 6.90 10.23
N SER A 233 5.92 6.14 9.29
CA SER A 233 5.85 4.67 9.24
C SER A 233 7.27 4.11 9.08
N ARG A 234 7.49 2.87 9.49
CA ARG A 234 8.77 2.17 9.33
C ARG A 234 8.75 1.36 8.04
N HIS A 235 9.07 1.99 6.91
CA HIS A 235 8.96 1.38 5.59
C HIS A 235 10.02 1.94 4.62
N PHE A 236 9.76 1.86 3.33
CA PHE A 236 10.60 2.44 2.28
C PHE A 236 9.75 2.85 1.06
N SER A 237 10.41 3.39 0.04
CA SER A 237 9.81 3.78 -1.23
C SER A 237 10.66 3.33 -2.41
N GLY A 238 10.11 3.39 -3.61
CA GLY A 238 10.82 3.24 -4.87
C GLY A 238 10.02 2.47 -5.92
N ARG A 239 10.02 2.99 -7.15
CA ARG A 239 9.32 2.40 -8.31
C ARG A 239 10.26 1.85 -9.38
N GLY A 240 11.48 2.36 -9.46
CA GLY A 240 12.51 1.99 -10.42
C GLY A 240 13.70 1.26 -9.80
N LEU A 241 14.71 0.95 -10.63
CA LEU A 241 15.87 0.17 -10.18
C LEU A 241 16.80 0.95 -9.24
N ASN A 242 16.84 2.28 -9.34
CA ASN A 242 17.84 3.13 -8.66
C ASN A 242 17.22 4.25 -7.81
N ASN A 243 15.91 4.21 -7.55
CA ASN A 243 15.21 5.30 -6.85
C ASN A 243 14.62 4.88 -5.50
N ARG A 244 15.17 3.82 -4.90
CA ARG A 244 14.75 3.41 -3.56
C ARG A 244 15.02 4.52 -2.55
N PHE A 245 14.06 4.79 -1.67
CA PHE A 245 14.13 5.83 -0.63
C PHE A 245 14.23 7.28 -1.15
N THR A 246 13.89 7.54 -2.42
CA THR A 246 13.96 8.89 -3.01
C THR A 246 12.72 9.74 -2.75
N THR A 247 11.58 9.09 -2.48
CA THR A 247 10.34 9.71 -2.01
C THR A 247 10.09 9.29 -0.55
N LEU A 248 9.29 10.05 0.19
CA LEU A 248 8.91 9.73 1.56
C LEU A 248 7.78 8.69 1.59
N TRP A 249 7.58 8.07 2.74
CA TRP A 249 6.52 7.10 3.04
C TRP A 249 5.95 7.37 4.43
N GLY A 250 4.75 6.91 4.75
CA GLY A 250 4.18 7.17 6.07
C GLY A 250 2.74 6.73 6.24
N SER A 251 2.13 7.26 7.29
CA SER A 251 0.76 7.04 7.72
C SER A 251 -0.01 8.36 7.73
N TRP A 252 -1.33 8.30 7.81
CA TRP A 252 -2.19 9.48 7.90
C TRP A 252 -3.04 9.44 9.16
N VAL A 253 -3.05 10.56 9.88
CA VAL A 253 -4.05 10.90 10.88
C VAL A 253 -5.10 11.78 10.22
N ILE A 254 -6.38 11.41 10.32
CA ILE A 254 -7.52 12.14 9.77
C ILE A 254 -8.48 12.50 10.90
N GLN A 255 -8.63 13.79 11.17
CA GLN A 255 -9.39 14.32 12.29
C GLN A 255 -10.48 15.27 11.82
N SER A 256 -11.71 15.00 12.22
CA SER A 256 -12.88 15.87 12.03
C SER A 256 -13.65 15.96 13.35
N ASP A 257 -14.66 16.84 13.42
CA ASP A 257 -15.48 17.01 14.63
C ASP A 257 -16.20 15.73 15.08
N SER A 258 -16.42 14.78 14.16
CA SER A 258 -17.21 13.56 14.41
C SER A 258 -16.42 12.26 14.32
N LEU A 259 -15.15 12.32 13.88
CA LEU A 259 -14.39 11.13 13.55
C LEU A 259 -12.88 11.37 13.65
N ASN A 260 -12.18 10.44 14.31
CA ASN A 260 -10.71 10.38 14.35
C ASN A 260 -10.21 9.03 13.79
N VAL A 261 -9.54 9.06 12.64
CA VAL A 261 -9.07 7.87 11.90
C VAL A 261 -7.54 7.86 11.84
N PHE A 262 -6.97 6.66 12.01
CA PHE A 262 -5.59 6.39 11.63
C PHE A 262 -5.53 5.46 10.41
N PHE A 263 -4.68 5.78 9.44
CA PHE A 263 -4.39 4.93 8.28
C PHE A 263 -2.89 4.64 8.23
N SER A 264 -2.49 3.38 8.39
CA SER A 264 -1.08 3.02 8.58
C SER A 264 -0.21 3.14 7.33
N GLY A 265 -0.81 3.02 6.14
CA GLY A 265 -0.05 2.56 4.98
C GLY A 265 0.65 1.24 5.30
N ASP A 266 1.88 1.09 4.83
CA ASP A 266 2.76 -0.02 5.20
C ASP A 266 3.80 0.42 6.24
N SER A 267 4.08 -0.46 7.18
CA SER A 267 5.01 -0.24 8.29
C SER A 267 5.41 -1.55 8.97
N GLY A 268 6.70 -1.66 9.30
CA GLY A 268 7.13 -2.50 10.41
C GLY A 268 6.78 -1.87 11.75
N TYR A 269 6.87 -2.67 12.82
CA TYR A 269 6.62 -2.17 14.18
C TYR A 269 7.79 -1.37 14.75
N PHE A 270 7.44 -0.31 15.48
CA PHE A 270 8.34 0.58 16.21
C PHE A 270 7.56 1.48 17.19
N ASP A 271 8.26 2.06 18.17
CA ASP A 271 7.65 2.79 19.29
C ASP A 271 6.89 4.07 18.90
N GLU A 272 7.02 4.54 17.65
CA GLU A 272 6.39 5.77 17.20
C GLU A 272 4.85 5.68 17.17
N PHE A 273 4.28 4.49 16.98
CA PHE A 273 2.83 4.30 17.08
C PHE A 273 2.26 4.72 18.43
N LYS A 274 3.01 4.50 19.51
CA LYS A 274 2.63 4.94 20.84
C LYS A 274 2.62 6.46 20.96
N LYS A 275 3.64 7.13 20.41
CA LYS A 275 3.71 8.59 20.42
C LYS A 275 2.59 9.22 19.58
N ILE A 276 2.30 8.62 18.42
CA ILE A 276 1.17 9.03 17.57
C ILE A 276 -0.14 8.87 18.35
N GLY A 277 -0.35 7.74 19.04
CA GLY A 277 -1.51 7.52 19.90
C GLY A 277 -1.63 8.52 21.05
N GLU A 278 -0.51 8.85 21.71
CA GLU A 278 -0.46 9.85 22.78
C GLU A 278 -0.76 11.27 22.27
N GLN A 279 -0.35 11.60 21.04
CA GLN A 279 -0.49 12.94 20.47
C GLN A 279 -1.85 13.17 19.80
N PHE A 280 -2.36 12.17 19.07
CA PHE A 280 -3.53 12.33 18.19
C PHE A 280 -4.72 11.44 18.59
N GLY A 281 -4.52 10.45 19.46
CA GLY A 281 -5.56 9.55 19.90
C GLY A 281 -6.46 10.13 21.01
N PRO A 282 -7.46 9.36 21.47
CA PRO A 282 -7.85 8.04 20.98
C PRO A 282 -8.42 8.09 19.55
N PHE A 283 -8.13 7.06 18.75
CA PHE A 283 -8.73 6.92 17.41
C PHE A 283 -10.03 6.11 17.49
N ASP A 284 -11.03 6.49 16.71
CA ASP A 284 -12.26 5.72 16.56
C ASP A 284 -12.03 4.40 15.82
N ILE A 285 -11.17 4.46 14.80
CA ILE A 285 -10.78 3.32 13.99
C ILE A 285 -9.35 3.50 13.48
N ALA A 286 -8.56 2.44 13.53
CA ALA A 286 -7.23 2.38 12.94
C ALA A 286 -7.21 1.32 11.84
N PHE A 287 -6.93 1.73 10.61
CA PHE A 287 -6.67 0.87 9.47
C PHE A 287 -5.20 0.46 9.49
N MET A 288 -4.95 -0.81 9.80
CA MET A 288 -3.63 -1.36 10.11
C MET A 288 -3.27 -2.46 9.12
N GLU A 289 -2.13 -2.34 8.43
CA GLU A 289 -1.67 -3.43 7.57
C GLU A 289 -1.49 -4.73 8.37
N ASN A 290 -1.76 -5.89 7.75
CA ASN A 290 -1.48 -7.19 8.36
C ASN A 290 -0.96 -8.24 7.38
N GLY A 291 -0.85 -7.91 6.09
CA GLY A 291 -0.46 -8.81 5.01
C GLY A 291 0.97 -8.57 4.54
N ALA A 292 1.35 -9.23 3.44
CA ALA A 292 2.66 -9.14 2.79
C ALA A 292 3.91 -9.38 3.68
N TYR A 293 3.74 -9.85 4.92
CA TYR A 293 4.84 -10.01 5.87
C TYR A 293 5.70 -11.24 5.58
N ASN A 294 6.94 -11.19 6.07
CA ASN A 294 7.81 -12.35 6.20
C ASN A 294 8.92 -12.05 7.22
N THR A 295 9.51 -13.10 7.79
CA THR A 295 10.64 -12.92 8.72
C THR A 295 11.86 -12.31 8.03
N ASN A 296 12.01 -12.52 6.71
CA ASN A 296 13.08 -11.97 5.88
C ASN A 296 12.98 -10.47 5.60
N TRP A 297 11.89 -9.80 6.00
CA TRP A 297 11.72 -8.33 5.90
C TRP A 297 10.84 -7.79 7.03
N ARG A 298 10.98 -8.37 8.22
CA ARG A 298 10.12 -8.13 9.40
C ARG A 298 10.17 -6.69 9.94
N GLU A 299 11.13 -5.90 9.50
CA GLU A 299 11.30 -4.52 9.94
C GLU A 299 10.51 -3.52 9.10
N ILE A 300 9.97 -3.92 7.95
CA ILE A 300 9.22 -3.04 7.05
C ILE A 300 7.75 -3.43 6.86
N HIS A 301 7.33 -4.62 7.32
CA HIS A 301 5.92 -5.02 7.37
C HIS A 301 5.58 -5.57 8.74
N PHE A 302 4.37 -5.31 9.21
CA PHE A 302 3.88 -5.90 10.44
C PHE A 302 3.75 -7.41 10.33
N MET A 303 4.25 -8.13 11.34
CA MET A 303 3.66 -9.43 11.66
C MET A 303 2.21 -9.20 12.14
N PRO A 304 1.24 -10.08 11.85
CA PRO A 304 -0.16 -9.84 12.20
C PRO A 304 -0.41 -9.51 13.69
N GLU A 305 0.39 -10.09 14.59
CA GLU A 305 0.34 -9.81 16.03
C GLU A 305 0.83 -8.38 16.35
N GLN A 306 1.79 -7.86 15.58
CA GLN A 306 2.28 -6.50 15.73
C GLN A 306 1.26 -5.48 15.24
N SER A 307 0.44 -5.79 14.23
CA SER A 307 -0.68 -4.94 13.81
C SER A 307 -1.66 -4.69 14.97
N VAL A 308 -1.95 -5.75 15.75
CA VAL A 308 -2.79 -5.67 16.96
C VAL A 308 -2.12 -4.83 18.04
N GLN A 309 -0.82 -5.03 18.27
CA GLN A 309 -0.09 -4.25 19.27
C GLN A 309 -0.02 -2.76 18.90
N ALA A 310 0.30 -2.43 17.64
CA ALA A 310 0.32 -1.06 17.15
C ALA A 310 -1.06 -0.39 17.26
N SER A 311 -2.15 -1.10 16.98
CA SER A 311 -3.51 -0.57 17.19
C SER A 311 -3.79 -0.19 18.64
N LYS A 312 -3.22 -0.93 19.61
CA LYS A 312 -3.33 -0.60 21.04
C LYS A 312 -2.46 0.59 21.41
N ASP A 313 -1.25 0.67 20.87
CA ASP A 313 -0.34 1.78 21.11
C ASP A 313 -0.90 3.10 20.54
N LEU A 314 -1.62 3.02 19.43
CA LEU A 314 -2.41 4.12 18.88
C LEU A 314 -3.63 4.49 19.74
N ASN A 315 -3.99 3.69 20.75
CA ASN A 315 -5.21 3.84 21.54
C ASN A 315 -6.48 3.87 20.66
N ALA A 316 -6.55 2.96 19.68
CA ALA A 316 -7.68 2.85 18.78
C ALA A 316 -8.83 2.02 19.39
N ARG A 317 -10.07 2.51 19.26
CA ARG A 317 -11.27 1.79 19.70
C ARG A 317 -11.55 0.56 18.84
N LEU A 318 -11.38 0.68 17.53
CA LEU A 318 -11.56 -0.39 16.55
C LEU A 318 -10.28 -0.57 15.71
N MET A 319 -9.89 -1.82 15.48
CA MET A 319 -8.84 -2.17 14.54
C MET A 319 -9.47 -2.69 13.25
N PHE A 320 -9.04 -2.18 12.09
CA PHE A 320 -9.42 -2.69 10.79
C PHE A 320 -8.17 -3.21 10.06
N PRO A 321 -8.04 -4.52 9.82
CA PRO A 321 -6.90 -5.07 9.08
C PRO A 321 -7.00 -4.77 7.57
N ILE A 322 -5.99 -4.09 7.01
CA ILE A 322 -5.82 -3.82 5.58
C ILE A 322 -4.62 -4.59 5.02
N HIS A 323 -4.27 -4.38 3.74
CA HIS A 323 -3.09 -4.96 3.10
C HIS A 323 -3.20 -6.49 2.81
N TRP A 324 -4.42 -7.05 2.87
CA TRP A 324 -4.71 -8.46 2.60
C TRP A 324 -5.93 -8.61 1.66
N ALA A 325 -6.19 -9.85 1.24
CA ALA A 325 -7.35 -10.26 0.44
C ALA A 325 -7.53 -9.54 -0.92
N LYS A 326 -6.44 -9.05 -1.52
CA LYS A 326 -6.48 -8.50 -2.89
C LYS A 326 -5.37 -9.01 -3.78
N PHE A 327 -4.14 -9.08 -3.29
CA PHE A 327 -2.96 -9.45 -4.08
C PHE A 327 -2.13 -10.54 -3.41
N ASP A 328 -1.38 -11.29 -4.24
CA ASP A 328 -0.37 -12.26 -3.82
C ASP A 328 1.00 -11.57 -3.70
N LEU A 329 1.25 -10.94 -2.54
CA LEU A 329 2.44 -10.11 -2.30
C LEU A 329 3.49 -10.76 -1.38
N SER A 330 3.23 -11.98 -0.88
CA SER A 330 4.18 -12.71 -0.03
C SER A 330 4.01 -14.22 -0.20
N VAL A 331 4.77 -14.99 0.57
CA VAL A 331 4.83 -16.46 0.47
C VAL A 331 3.89 -17.17 1.46
N HIS A 332 3.15 -16.43 2.27
CA HIS A 332 2.13 -16.99 3.17
C HIS A 332 0.80 -17.26 2.42
N PRO A 333 -0.03 -18.21 2.87
CA PRO A 333 -1.41 -18.34 2.41
C PRO A 333 -2.22 -17.06 2.59
N TRP A 334 -3.13 -16.74 1.66
CA TRP A 334 -3.88 -15.47 1.69
C TRP A 334 -4.76 -15.30 2.94
N LYS A 335 -5.22 -16.39 3.56
CA LYS A 335 -6.04 -16.38 4.80
C LYS A 335 -5.19 -16.24 6.07
N GLU A 336 -3.89 -16.50 6.01
CA GLU A 336 -3.03 -16.53 7.19
C GLU A 336 -2.98 -15.17 7.93
N PRO A 337 -2.82 -14.02 7.23
CA PRO A 337 -2.82 -12.70 7.85
C PRO A 337 -4.01 -12.45 8.77
N ILE A 338 -5.23 -12.61 8.24
CA ILE A 338 -6.43 -12.29 8.99
C ILE A 338 -6.66 -13.26 10.14
N LYS A 339 -6.41 -14.57 9.94
CA LYS A 339 -6.57 -15.58 10.99
C LYS A 339 -5.64 -15.31 12.17
N ARG A 340 -4.39 -14.93 11.90
CA ARG A 340 -3.43 -14.58 12.95
C ARG A 340 -3.80 -13.28 13.65
N ALA A 341 -4.14 -12.22 12.88
CA ALA A 341 -4.55 -10.94 13.43
C ALA A 341 -5.79 -11.07 14.35
N THR A 342 -6.85 -11.76 13.92
CA THR A 342 -8.07 -11.92 14.73
C THR A 342 -7.84 -12.78 15.98
N THR A 343 -6.99 -13.81 15.88
CA THR A 343 -6.60 -14.63 17.04
C THR A 343 -5.84 -13.80 18.06
N ALA A 344 -4.85 -13.03 17.60
CA ALA A 344 -4.05 -12.15 18.46
C ALA A 344 -4.90 -11.04 19.09
N ALA A 345 -5.85 -10.47 18.34
CA ALA A 345 -6.77 -9.46 18.82
C ALA A 345 -7.71 -10.00 19.91
N SER A 346 -8.26 -11.21 19.71
CA SER A 346 -9.07 -11.87 20.73
C SER A 346 -8.30 -12.09 22.04
N ASN A 347 -7.02 -12.48 21.97
CA ASN A 347 -6.19 -12.67 23.15
C ASN A 347 -5.85 -11.36 23.88
N GLN A 348 -5.97 -10.23 23.21
CA GLN A 348 -5.61 -8.91 23.72
C GLN A 348 -6.81 -7.97 23.92
N ASN A 349 -8.04 -8.48 23.77
CA ASN A 349 -9.29 -7.71 23.86
C ASN A 349 -9.37 -6.52 22.90
N VAL A 350 -8.83 -6.67 21.68
CA VAL A 350 -8.96 -5.68 20.60
C VAL A 350 -10.17 -6.06 19.74
N THR A 351 -11.06 -5.10 19.51
CA THR A 351 -12.22 -5.30 18.62
C THR A 351 -11.80 -5.10 17.17
N VAL A 352 -11.96 -6.15 16.35
CA VAL A 352 -11.55 -6.16 14.93
C VAL A 352 -12.77 -6.02 14.03
N VAL A 353 -12.71 -5.10 13.07
CA VAL A 353 -13.74 -4.91 12.03
C VAL A 353 -13.36 -5.74 10.81
N THR A 354 -14.27 -6.60 10.34
CA THR A 354 -14.06 -7.49 9.19
C THR A 354 -15.27 -7.51 8.25
N PRO A 355 -15.52 -6.41 7.50
CA PRO A 355 -16.56 -6.40 6.47
C PRO A 355 -16.15 -7.28 5.29
N LEU A 356 -17.11 -7.63 4.44
CA LEU A 356 -16.81 -8.05 3.07
C LEU A 356 -16.23 -6.87 2.27
N ILE A 357 -15.46 -7.17 1.23
CA ILE A 357 -15.10 -6.14 0.23
C ILE A 357 -16.39 -5.60 -0.39
N GLY A 358 -16.53 -4.27 -0.47
CA GLY A 358 -17.73 -3.58 -0.95
C GLY A 358 -18.89 -3.52 0.05
N GLU A 359 -18.75 -4.02 1.27
CA GLU A 359 -19.77 -3.87 2.31
C GLU A 359 -19.64 -2.50 2.98
N VAL A 360 -20.74 -1.74 2.97
CA VAL A 360 -20.87 -0.47 3.69
C VAL A 360 -21.13 -0.75 5.17
N PHE A 361 -20.41 -0.09 6.07
CA PHE A 361 -20.58 -0.23 7.51
C PHE A 361 -20.39 1.10 8.25
N ASP A 362 -20.87 1.14 9.50
CA ASP A 362 -20.64 2.22 10.45
C ASP A 362 -19.90 1.72 11.70
N LEU A 363 -19.48 2.64 12.57
CA LEU A 363 -18.69 2.30 13.76
C LEU A 363 -19.54 1.94 15.00
N GLN A 364 -20.87 2.07 14.93
CA GLN A 364 -21.78 1.69 16.01
C GLN A 364 -22.02 0.17 16.01
N HIS A 365 -22.15 -0.41 14.82
CA HIS A 365 -22.37 -1.84 14.62
C HIS A 365 -21.32 -2.45 13.66
N PRO A 366 -20.02 -2.41 14.02
CA PRO A 366 -18.97 -2.87 13.12
C PRO A 366 -19.11 -4.37 12.83
N PRO A 367 -19.01 -4.80 11.56
CA PRO A 367 -19.09 -6.22 11.21
C PRO A 367 -17.89 -6.98 11.76
N GLN A 368 -18.13 -8.17 12.31
CA GLN A 368 -17.11 -9.07 12.88
C GLN A 368 -17.34 -10.50 12.34
N ARG A 369 -17.18 -10.66 11.02
CA ARG A 369 -17.46 -11.90 10.29
C ARG A 369 -16.16 -12.66 10.00
N THR A 370 -16.22 -13.99 10.02
CA THR A 370 -15.16 -14.88 9.53
C THR A 370 -15.46 -15.28 8.08
N TRP A 371 -15.48 -14.30 7.17
CA TRP A 371 -15.94 -14.54 5.79
C TRP A 371 -14.93 -15.30 4.93
N TRP A 372 -13.65 -15.38 5.33
CA TRP A 372 -12.58 -16.05 4.59
C TRP A 372 -12.66 -17.60 4.62
N ASP A 373 -13.58 -18.19 5.39
CA ASP A 373 -13.82 -19.63 5.45
C ASP A 373 -15.00 -20.09 4.56
N PHE A 374 -15.31 -19.33 3.49
CA PHE A 374 -16.42 -19.58 2.56
C PHE A 374 -16.23 -20.74 1.56
N GLU A 375 -15.09 -21.41 1.60
CA GLU A 375 -14.67 -22.39 0.58
C GLU A 375 -15.22 -23.80 0.80
#